data_AF-X1TGL0-F1
#
_entry.id   AF-X1TGL0-F1
#
_cell.length_a   1.000
_cell.length_b   1.000
_cell.length_c   1.000
_cell.angle_alpha   90.00
_cell.angle_beta   90.00
_cell.angle_gamma   90.00
#
_symmetry.space_group_name_H-M   'P 1'
#
loop_
_entity.id
_entity.type
_entity.pdbx_description
1 polymer ?
#
loop_
_entity_poly.entity_id
_entity_poly.type
_entity_poly.pdbx_seq_one_letter_code
_entity_poly.pdbx_strand_id
1 'polypeptide(L)'
;KEIPSSIERETLKAKGIKLLSYIGGNAWFASISDEDALRFNVPKVVAKYPFLKQIRSISEIFPEDKVAPQIREKRIGDWARTADGKVELVVNYFKDASIEQVKKKLEQLGATIIGEIPAVHSIVISIQEEKIRSIANEDSISWIELVPPSGKPESDRARTHVQVDAAHASGLNGNGVDIGVFEKGHCSNTHPDLAGRVTKGDADPWDRRQHPTMTGGMIAGNGSQSTAHGGAANQWRGN
;
A
#
# COMPACT_ATOMS: atom_id res chain seq x y z
N LYS A 1 21.16 14.09 16.10
CA LYS A 1 19.82 14.69 15.90
C LYS A 1 18.82 13.58 16.15
N GLU A 2 17.96 13.75 17.14
CA GLU A 2 17.05 12.71 17.62
C GLU A 2 15.63 12.99 17.14
N ILE A 3 14.84 11.93 16.99
CA ILE A 3 13.41 12.02 16.68
C ILE A 3 12.69 12.46 17.96
N PRO A 4 11.69 13.37 17.89
CA PRO A 4 10.95 13.80 19.07
C PRO A 4 10.37 12.60 19.84
N SER A 5 10.66 12.56 21.14
CA SER A 5 10.07 11.65 22.11
C SER A 5 8.55 11.82 22.23
N SER A 6 7.86 10.88 22.86
CA SER A 6 6.43 11.00 23.12
C SER A 6 6.06 12.27 23.89
N ILE A 7 6.88 12.64 24.89
CA ILE A 7 6.68 13.84 25.71
C ILE A 7 6.83 15.12 24.87
N GLU A 8 7.84 15.18 24.00
CA GLU A 8 8.03 16.33 23.11
C GLU A 8 6.88 16.45 22.10
N ARG A 9 6.38 15.32 21.58
CA ARG A 9 5.23 15.32 20.67
C ARG A 9 3.96 15.83 21.33
N GLU A 10 3.68 15.42 22.57
CA GLU A 10 2.52 15.96 23.31
C GLU A 10 2.71 17.45 23.66
N THR A 11 3.95 17.88 23.93
CA THR A 11 4.27 19.30 24.13
C THR A 11 4.01 20.12 22.87
N LEU A 12 4.45 19.65 21.70
CA LEU A 12 4.18 20.27 20.40
C LEU A 12 2.68 20.36 20.14
N LYS A 13 1.96 19.26 20.36
CA LYS A 13 0.51 19.17 20.15
C LYS A 13 -0.27 20.13 21.05
N ALA A 14 0.10 20.24 22.32
CA ALA A 14 -0.49 21.21 23.25
C ALA A 14 -0.24 22.68 22.85
N LYS A 15 0.69 22.91 21.92
CA LYS A 15 1.04 24.22 21.35
C LYS A 15 0.62 24.35 19.88
N GLY A 16 -0.36 23.54 19.45
CA GLY A 16 -0.95 23.64 18.13
C GLY A 16 -0.10 23.06 17.00
N ILE A 17 0.92 22.23 17.29
CA ILE A 17 1.69 21.51 16.28
C ILE A 17 1.49 20.01 16.46
N LYS A 18 0.61 19.40 15.67
CA LYS A 18 0.33 17.97 15.73
C LYS A 18 1.11 17.23 14.65
N LEU A 19 2.09 16.42 15.04
CA LEU A 19 2.81 15.55 14.10
C LEU A 19 1.91 14.37 13.67
N LEU A 20 1.73 14.17 12.37
CA LEU A 20 0.80 13.20 11.79
C LEU A 20 1.51 11.92 11.30
N SER A 21 2.47 12.09 10.39
CA SER A 21 3.18 10.99 9.74
C SER A 21 4.65 11.32 9.57
N TYR A 22 5.51 10.39 9.94
CA TYR A 22 6.95 10.52 9.77
C TYR A 22 7.32 10.22 8.32
N ILE A 23 8.09 11.11 7.68
CA ILE A 23 8.53 10.96 6.28
C ILE A 23 10.03 10.65 6.16
N GLY A 24 10.75 10.53 7.28
CA GLY A 24 12.20 10.29 7.31
C GLY A 24 13.02 11.54 7.55
N GLY A 25 14.31 11.38 7.87
CA GLY A 25 15.24 12.52 8.01
C GLY A 25 14.89 13.53 9.10
N ASN A 26 14.17 13.13 10.16
CA ASN A 26 13.58 14.02 11.17
C ASN A 26 12.48 14.97 10.65
N ALA A 27 11.86 14.66 9.51
CA ALA A 27 10.74 15.42 8.95
C ALA A 27 9.41 14.69 9.13
N TRP A 28 8.34 15.48 9.24
CA TRP A 28 6.99 15.02 9.52
C TRP A 28 5.99 15.81 8.69
N PHE A 29 4.93 15.15 8.25
CA PHE A 29 3.67 15.87 8.01
C PHE A 29 3.10 16.30 9.36
N ALA A 30 2.70 17.57 9.44
CA ALA A 30 2.18 18.16 10.67
C ALA A 30 0.95 19.03 10.36
N SER A 31 -0.02 18.99 11.27
CA SER A 31 -1.14 19.92 11.30
C SER A 31 -0.81 21.05 12.26
N ILE A 32 -0.96 22.30 11.82
CA ILE A 32 -0.60 23.50 12.57
C ILE A 32 -1.87 24.32 12.80
N SER A 33 -2.31 24.42 14.06
CA SER A 33 -3.48 25.22 14.46
C SER A 33 -3.11 26.53 15.16
N ASP A 34 -1.88 26.68 15.63
CA ASP A 34 -1.35 27.95 16.16
C ASP A 34 -0.43 28.59 15.12
N GLU A 35 -0.86 29.71 14.52
CA GLU A 35 -0.07 30.43 13.51
C GLU A 35 1.28 30.95 14.03
N ASP A 36 1.43 31.14 15.34
CA ASP A 36 2.73 31.50 15.91
C ASP A 36 3.78 30.40 15.63
N ALA A 37 3.37 29.14 15.49
CA ALA A 37 4.28 28.05 15.11
C ALA A 37 4.93 28.27 13.74
N LEU A 38 4.23 28.91 12.80
CA LEU A 38 4.77 29.25 11.48
C LEU A 38 5.85 30.34 11.56
N ARG A 39 5.87 31.11 12.66
CA ARG A 39 6.82 32.20 12.94
C ARG A 39 7.97 31.73 13.83
N PHE A 40 8.40 30.48 13.69
CA PHE A 40 9.41 29.81 14.52
C PHE A 40 10.80 30.49 14.55
N ASN A 41 11.05 31.44 13.65
CA ASN A 41 12.29 32.22 13.58
C ASN A 41 12.17 33.66 14.10
N VAL A 42 10.97 34.10 14.51
CA VAL A 42 10.74 35.46 15.01
C VAL A 42 11.14 35.54 16.50
N PRO A 43 12.08 36.42 16.91
CA PRO A 43 12.61 36.42 18.28
C PRO A 43 11.56 36.51 19.39
N LYS A 44 10.52 37.33 19.21
CA LYS A 44 9.43 37.47 20.19
C LYS A 44 8.62 36.17 20.34
N VAL A 45 8.37 35.49 19.24
CA VAL A 45 7.63 34.21 19.21
C VAL A 45 8.48 33.11 19.83
N VAL A 46 9.76 33.05 19.51
CA VAL A 46 10.71 32.10 20.08
C VAL A 46 10.90 32.31 21.59
N ALA A 47 10.88 33.56 22.07
CA ALA A 47 10.93 33.85 23.50
C ALA A 47 9.68 33.33 24.23
N LYS A 48 8.51 33.45 23.60
CA LYS A 48 7.24 32.89 24.09
C LYS A 48 7.21 31.36 24.02
N TYR A 49 7.84 30.78 23.00
CA TYR A 49 7.84 29.35 22.71
C TYR A 49 9.26 28.82 22.41
N PRO A 50 10.11 28.60 23.44
CA PRO A 50 11.51 28.23 23.24
C PRO A 50 11.74 26.93 22.46
N PHE A 51 10.78 25.99 22.50
CA PHE A 51 10.85 24.72 21.76
C PHE A 51 10.85 24.90 20.24
N LEU A 52 10.35 26.03 19.72
CA LEU A 52 10.36 26.33 18.28
C LEU A 52 11.78 26.45 17.71
N LYS A 53 12.81 26.69 18.55
CA LYS A 53 14.22 26.65 18.14
C LYS A 53 14.67 25.30 17.58
N GLN A 54 13.93 24.23 17.88
CA GLN A 54 14.21 22.89 17.38
C GLN A 54 13.71 22.69 15.93
N ILE A 55 12.81 23.55 15.47
CA ILE A 55 12.29 23.50 14.10
C ILE A 55 13.35 24.06 13.15
N ARG A 56 13.79 23.24 12.20
CA ARG A 56 14.74 23.65 11.16
C ARG A 56 14.05 24.42 10.03
N SER A 57 12.89 23.94 9.63
CA SER A 57 12.10 24.47 8.50
C SER A 57 10.67 24.00 8.62
N ILE A 58 9.76 24.83 8.12
CA ILE A 58 8.37 24.47 7.82
C ILE A 58 8.17 24.78 6.35
N SER A 59 7.55 23.85 5.63
CA SER A 59 7.22 24.00 4.21
C SER A 59 5.77 23.65 4.03
N GLU A 60 5.05 24.52 3.32
CA GLU A 60 3.69 24.26 2.90
C GLU A 60 3.67 23.11 1.88
N ILE A 61 2.60 22.33 1.89
CA ILE A 61 2.38 21.23 0.94
C ILE A 61 1.50 21.79 -0.16
N PHE A 62 2.06 22.00 -1.34
CA PHE A 62 1.31 22.55 -2.46
C PHE A 62 0.45 21.46 -3.14
N PRO A 63 -0.63 21.82 -3.85
CA PRO A 63 -1.42 20.86 -4.62
C PRO A 63 -0.57 19.96 -5.54
N GLU A 64 0.48 20.51 -6.15
CA GLU A 64 1.38 19.82 -7.07
C GLU A 64 2.26 18.77 -6.37
N ASP A 65 2.46 18.88 -5.06
CA ASP A 65 3.18 17.92 -4.22
C ASP A 65 2.31 16.71 -3.86
N LYS A 66 0.98 16.85 -3.98
CA LYS A 66 0.00 15.81 -3.64
C LYS A 66 -0.36 14.91 -4.82
N VAL A 67 0.07 15.24 -6.04
CA VAL A 67 -0.35 14.53 -7.26
C VAL A 67 0.81 13.69 -7.80
N ALA A 68 0.55 12.39 -7.99
CA ALA A 68 1.53 11.45 -8.53
C ALA A 68 2.11 11.94 -9.86
N PRO A 69 3.43 11.77 -10.11
CA PRO A 69 4.08 12.27 -11.32
C PRO A 69 3.41 11.84 -12.62
N GLN A 70 2.91 10.61 -12.69
CA GLN A 70 2.22 10.07 -13.86
C GLN A 70 0.97 10.88 -14.23
N ILE A 71 0.23 11.38 -13.24
CA ILE A 71 -0.94 12.23 -13.48
C ILE A 71 -0.49 13.62 -13.93
N ARG A 72 0.51 14.22 -13.25
CA ARG A 72 1.04 15.56 -13.62
C ARG A 72 1.59 15.60 -15.04
N GLU A 73 2.23 14.51 -15.46
CA GLU A 73 2.82 14.33 -16.78
C GLU A 73 1.80 13.86 -17.83
N LYS A 74 0.51 13.77 -17.48
CA LYS A 74 -0.59 13.30 -18.34
C LYS A 74 -0.36 11.89 -18.90
N ARG A 75 0.33 11.03 -18.15
CA ARG A 75 0.58 9.61 -18.45
C ARG A 75 -0.43 8.72 -17.73
N ILE A 76 -1.71 9.03 -17.89
CA ILE A 76 -2.82 8.23 -17.34
C ILE A 76 -3.10 7.07 -18.29
N GLY A 77 -2.89 5.85 -17.82
CA GLY A 77 -3.09 4.66 -18.61
C GLY A 77 -4.55 4.24 -18.74
N ASP A 78 -4.87 3.51 -19.81
CA ASP A 78 -6.23 3.09 -20.16
C ASP A 78 -6.90 2.25 -19.06
N TRP A 79 -6.12 1.51 -18.27
CA TRP A 79 -6.65 0.69 -17.16
C TRP A 79 -7.30 1.53 -16.07
N ALA A 80 -6.95 2.81 -15.94
CA ALA A 80 -7.51 3.73 -14.96
C ALA A 80 -8.56 4.66 -15.58
N ARG A 81 -8.93 4.46 -16.85
CA ARG A 81 -9.96 5.25 -17.54
C ARG A 81 -11.27 4.47 -17.61
N THR A 82 -12.35 5.14 -17.28
CA THR A 82 -13.70 4.60 -17.44
C THR A 82 -14.20 4.83 -18.87
N ALA A 83 -15.25 4.09 -19.27
CA ALA A 83 -15.83 4.21 -20.61
C ALA A 83 -16.41 5.62 -20.90
N ASP A 84 -16.83 6.36 -19.87
CA ASP A 84 -17.31 7.75 -19.96
C ASP A 84 -16.19 8.80 -19.90
N GLY A 85 -14.91 8.36 -19.95
CA GLY A 85 -13.75 9.23 -20.03
C GLY A 85 -13.24 9.78 -18.70
N LYS A 86 -13.83 9.37 -17.57
CA LYS A 86 -13.32 9.71 -16.23
C LYS A 86 -12.08 8.89 -15.88
N VAL A 87 -11.40 9.31 -14.83
CA VAL A 87 -10.22 8.64 -14.27
C VAL A 87 -10.53 8.09 -12.89
N GLU A 88 -10.14 6.84 -12.67
CA GLU A 88 -10.18 6.20 -11.36
C GLU A 88 -8.88 6.44 -10.58
N LEU A 89 -9.02 6.90 -9.34
CA LEU A 89 -7.93 7.36 -8.51
C LEU A 89 -8.01 6.73 -7.11
N VAL A 90 -6.85 6.54 -6.50
CA VAL A 90 -6.72 6.36 -5.05
C VAL A 90 -6.33 7.71 -4.45
N VAL A 91 -7.17 8.20 -3.54
CA VAL A 91 -6.98 9.47 -2.85
C VAL A 91 -6.71 9.21 -1.37
N ASN A 92 -5.53 9.59 -0.90
CA ASN A 92 -5.12 9.45 0.50
C ASN A 92 -5.41 10.75 1.24
N TYR A 93 -5.95 10.65 2.45
CA TYR A 93 -6.23 11.79 3.32
C TYR A 93 -5.39 11.74 4.61
N PHE A 94 -5.14 12.91 5.21
CA PHE A 94 -4.38 13.00 6.45
C PHE A 94 -5.11 12.33 7.62
N LYS A 95 -4.35 11.76 8.56
CA LYS A 95 -4.87 10.97 9.69
C LYS A 95 -5.80 11.73 10.64
N ASP A 96 -5.74 13.05 10.62
CA ASP A 96 -6.58 13.93 11.42
C ASP A 96 -7.80 14.46 10.67
N ALA A 97 -7.98 14.10 9.40
CA ALA A 97 -9.19 14.38 8.64
C ALA A 97 -10.26 13.31 8.87
N SER A 98 -11.52 13.73 8.92
CA SER A 98 -12.68 12.83 9.02
C SER A 98 -13.02 12.26 7.65
N ILE A 99 -13.08 10.93 7.52
CA ILE A 99 -13.44 10.24 6.27
C ILE A 99 -14.79 10.72 5.72
N GLU A 100 -15.79 10.94 6.58
CA GLU A 100 -17.12 11.41 6.16
C GLU A 100 -17.07 12.82 5.58
N GLN A 101 -16.25 13.71 6.15
CA GLN A 101 -16.07 15.06 5.64
C GLN A 101 -15.29 15.04 4.32
N VAL A 102 -14.27 14.19 4.21
CA VAL A 102 -13.49 14.00 2.97
C VAL A 102 -14.39 13.49 1.86
N LYS A 103 -15.17 12.43 2.08
CA LYS A 103 -16.12 11.88 1.10
C LYS A 103 -17.10 12.93 0.59
N LYS A 104 -17.78 13.63 1.51
CA LYS A 104 -18.71 14.71 1.17
C LYS A 104 -18.04 15.77 0.31
N LYS A 105 -16.80 16.13 0.62
CA LYS A 105 -16.06 17.14 -0.14
C LYS A 105 -15.66 16.63 -1.53
N LEU A 106 -15.22 15.39 -1.66
CA LEU A 106 -14.91 14.75 -2.95
C LEU A 106 -16.16 14.70 -3.85
N GLU A 107 -17.30 14.31 -3.30
CA GLU A 107 -18.58 14.29 -4.03
C GLU A 107 -19.01 15.70 -4.50
N GLN A 108 -18.85 16.72 -3.63
CA GLN A 108 -19.08 18.12 -4.01
C GLN A 108 -18.17 18.60 -5.15
N LEU A 109 -16.97 18.04 -5.26
CA LEU A 109 -16.04 18.33 -6.36
C LEU A 109 -16.35 17.53 -7.64
N GLY A 110 -17.38 16.68 -7.62
CA GLY A 110 -17.84 15.88 -8.76
C GLY A 110 -17.22 14.48 -8.83
N ALA A 111 -16.58 14.01 -7.76
CA ALA A 111 -16.12 12.64 -7.66
C ALA A 111 -17.29 11.68 -7.36
N THR A 112 -17.22 10.47 -7.90
CA THR A 112 -18.05 9.34 -7.45
C THR A 112 -17.18 8.43 -6.58
N ILE A 113 -17.65 8.08 -5.38
CA ILE A 113 -16.94 7.15 -4.48
C ILE A 113 -17.17 5.72 -4.97
N ILE A 114 -16.08 4.99 -5.23
CA ILE A 114 -16.10 3.59 -5.70
C ILE A 114 -15.80 2.62 -4.54
N GLY A 115 -14.95 3.04 -3.60
CA GLY A 115 -14.57 2.20 -2.48
C GLY A 115 -13.77 2.95 -1.41
N GLU A 116 -13.59 2.30 -0.26
CA GLU A 116 -12.88 2.84 0.88
C GLU A 116 -11.84 1.84 1.37
N ILE A 117 -10.69 2.35 1.81
CA ILE A 117 -9.62 1.55 2.42
C ILE A 117 -9.24 2.21 3.75
N PRO A 118 -10.09 2.12 4.80
CA PRO A 118 -9.92 2.91 6.03
C PRO A 118 -8.60 2.61 6.76
N ALA A 119 -8.09 1.38 6.64
CA ALA A 119 -6.83 0.96 7.27
C ALA A 119 -5.61 1.82 6.85
N VAL A 120 -5.66 2.44 5.67
CA VAL A 120 -4.58 3.27 5.12
C VAL A 120 -5.02 4.71 4.82
N HIS A 121 -6.20 5.12 5.28
CA HIS A 121 -6.76 6.46 5.04
C HIS A 121 -6.87 6.79 3.54
N SER A 122 -7.44 5.87 2.76
CA SER A 122 -7.61 6.02 1.32
C SER A 122 -9.05 5.82 0.87
N ILE A 123 -9.43 6.53 -0.18
CA ILE A 123 -10.72 6.41 -0.86
C ILE A 123 -10.45 6.21 -2.35
N VAL A 124 -11.15 5.26 -2.96
CA VAL A 124 -11.12 5.04 -4.41
C VAL A 124 -12.26 5.83 -5.03
N ILE A 125 -11.96 6.68 -6.02
CA ILE A 125 -12.93 7.57 -6.67
C ILE A 125 -12.86 7.47 -8.19
N SER A 126 -13.95 7.84 -8.88
CA SER A 126 -13.98 8.19 -10.30
C SER A 126 -14.26 9.68 -10.44
N ILE A 127 -13.45 10.41 -11.22
CA ILE A 127 -13.65 11.85 -11.45
C ILE A 127 -13.17 12.28 -12.84
N GLN A 128 -13.72 13.40 -13.34
CA GLN A 128 -13.18 14.05 -14.53
C GLN A 128 -11.73 14.50 -14.34
N GLU A 129 -10.88 14.25 -15.33
CA GLU A 129 -9.43 14.50 -15.27
C GLU A 129 -9.10 15.97 -14.94
N GLU A 130 -9.87 16.92 -15.48
CA GLU A 130 -9.69 18.36 -15.23
C GLU A 130 -10.01 18.78 -13.79
N LYS A 131 -10.72 17.94 -13.02
CA LYS A 131 -11.07 18.22 -11.61
C LYS A 131 -10.05 17.68 -10.61
N ILE A 132 -9.06 16.92 -11.05
CA ILE A 132 -8.03 16.33 -10.16
C ILE A 132 -7.33 17.42 -9.34
N ARG A 133 -7.00 18.56 -9.98
CA ARG A 133 -6.37 19.69 -9.27
C ARG A 133 -7.26 20.27 -8.18
N SER A 134 -8.59 20.25 -8.34
CA SER A 134 -9.51 20.72 -7.30
C SER A 134 -9.44 19.84 -6.06
N ILE A 135 -9.26 18.52 -6.21
CA ILE A 135 -9.05 17.60 -5.07
C ILE A 135 -7.72 17.93 -4.37
N ALA A 136 -6.65 18.15 -5.14
CA ALA A 136 -5.33 18.45 -4.56
C ALA A 136 -5.30 19.76 -3.75
N ASN A 137 -6.22 20.70 -4.01
CA ASN A 137 -6.35 21.92 -3.22
C ASN A 137 -6.96 21.69 -1.83
N GLU A 138 -7.56 20.53 -1.57
CA GLU A 138 -8.13 20.24 -0.27
C GLU A 138 -7.03 19.96 0.76
N ASP A 139 -7.10 20.65 1.89
CA ASP A 139 -6.14 20.53 3.00
C ASP A 139 -6.09 19.11 3.56
N SER A 140 -7.25 18.44 3.62
CA SER A 140 -7.37 17.07 4.10
C SER A 140 -6.70 16.02 3.21
N ILE A 141 -6.36 16.35 1.96
CA ILE A 141 -5.76 15.42 1.00
C ILE A 141 -4.25 15.46 1.08
N SER A 142 -3.66 14.27 1.17
CA SER A 142 -2.21 14.05 1.31
C SER A 142 -1.56 13.50 0.04
N TRP A 143 -2.29 12.73 -0.75
CA TRP A 143 -1.78 12.12 -1.98
C TRP A 143 -2.90 11.69 -2.93
N ILE A 144 -2.63 11.73 -4.23
CA ILE A 144 -3.52 11.33 -5.31
C ILE A 144 -2.71 10.51 -6.31
N GLU A 145 -3.12 9.27 -6.55
CA GLU A 145 -2.51 8.38 -7.54
C GLU A 145 -3.57 7.63 -8.34
N LEU A 146 -3.16 7.01 -9.44
CA LEU A 146 -4.04 6.16 -10.24
C LEU A 146 -4.38 4.89 -9.46
N VAL A 147 -5.56 4.32 -9.73
CA VAL A 147 -5.80 2.92 -9.34
C VAL A 147 -4.72 2.02 -9.97
N PRO A 148 -4.22 1.02 -9.21
CA PRO A 148 -3.25 0.11 -9.76
C PRO A 148 -3.87 -0.66 -10.94
N PRO A 149 -3.08 -1.01 -11.96
CA PRO A 149 -3.55 -1.93 -12.99
C PRO A 149 -3.93 -3.26 -12.34
N SER A 150 -4.81 -4.02 -12.99
CA SER A 150 -5.14 -5.37 -12.53
C SER A 150 -3.87 -6.19 -12.34
N GLY A 151 -3.83 -6.95 -11.23
CA GLY A 151 -2.73 -7.85 -10.94
C GLY A 151 -2.48 -8.79 -12.11
N LYS A 152 -1.22 -8.94 -12.49
CA LYS A 152 -0.79 -9.90 -13.51
C LYS A 152 -0.20 -11.13 -12.82
N PRO A 153 -0.18 -12.30 -13.47
CA PRO A 153 0.56 -13.45 -12.96
C PRO A 153 2.05 -13.08 -12.78
N GLU A 154 2.55 -13.22 -11.56
CA GLU A 154 3.93 -12.84 -11.19
C GLU A 154 4.87 -14.04 -11.07
N SER A 155 4.35 -15.28 -11.09
CA SER A 155 5.12 -16.49 -10.83
C SER A 155 6.34 -16.63 -11.74
N ASP A 156 6.21 -16.34 -13.04
CA ASP A 156 7.33 -16.47 -13.98
C ASP A 156 8.43 -15.42 -13.73
N ARG A 157 8.04 -14.20 -13.35
CA ARG A 157 9.01 -13.17 -12.95
C ARG A 157 9.74 -13.59 -11.67
N ALA A 158 9.00 -14.09 -10.68
CA ALA A 158 9.58 -14.57 -9.42
C ALA A 158 10.54 -15.74 -9.65
N ARG A 159 10.14 -16.73 -10.48
CA ARG A 159 10.98 -17.89 -10.84
C ARG A 159 12.31 -17.47 -11.46
N THR A 160 12.27 -16.51 -12.38
CA THR A 160 13.48 -15.96 -13.01
C THR A 160 14.36 -15.28 -11.98
N HIS A 161 13.79 -14.49 -11.07
CA HIS A 161 14.53 -13.72 -10.07
C HIS A 161 15.25 -14.62 -9.05
N VAL A 162 14.61 -15.69 -8.58
CA VAL A 162 15.17 -16.63 -7.59
C VAL A 162 15.82 -17.87 -8.24
N GLN A 163 16.05 -17.83 -9.55
CA GLN A 163 16.76 -18.85 -10.32
C GLN A 163 16.20 -20.28 -10.17
N VAL A 164 14.87 -20.42 -10.13
CA VAL A 164 14.22 -21.72 -9.91
C VAL A 164 14.61 -22.74 -10.97
N ASP A 165 14.76 -22.33 -12.22
CA ASP A 165 15.10 -23.27 -13.30
C ASP A 165 16.52 -23.83 -13.15
N ALA A 166 17.46 -23.04 -12.64
CA ALA A 166 18.81 -23.51 -12.32
C ALA A 166 18.79 -24.48 -11.13
N ALA A 167 18.00 -24.18 -10.09
CA ALA A 167 17.81 -25.08 -8.95
C ALA A 167 17.22 -26.43 -9.39
N HIS A 168 16.19 -26.41 -10.23
CA HIS A 168 15.60 -27.63 -10.78
C HIS A 168 16.56 -28.41 -11.70
N ALA A 169 17.42 -27.72 -12.48
CA ALA A 169 18.40 -28.35 -13.34
C ALA A 169 19.54 -29.03 -12.55
N SER A 170 19.73 -28.68 -11.27
CA SER A 170 20.72 -29.32 -10.40
C SER A 170 20.37 -30.76 -10.00
N GLY A 171 19.13 -31.19 -10.25
CA GLY A 171 18.63 -32.52 -9.88
C GLY A 171 18.13 -32.63 -8.43
N LEU A 172 18.19 -31.54 -7.65
CA LEU A 172 17.55 -31.45 -6.34
C LEU A 172 16.03 -31.33 -6.51
N ASN A 173 15.28 -32.18 -5.79
CA ASN A 173 13.82 -32.34 -5.95
C ASN A 173 13.08 -32.54 -4.61
N GLY A 174 13.68 -32.08 -3.51
CA GLY A 174 13.08 -32.14 -2.17
C GLY A 174 12.79 -33.53 -1.62
N ASN A 175 13.16 -34.62 -2.31
CA ASN A 175 12.78 -35.96 -1.87
C ASN A 175 13.38 -36.29 -0.49
N GLY A 176 12.51 -36.66 0.45
CA GLY A 176 12.89 -36.92 1.85
C GLY A 176 12.97 -35.67 2.74
N VAL A 177 12.52 -34.51 2.25
CA VAL A 177 12.42 -33.26 3.03
C VAL A 177 10.95 -32.93 3.28
N ASP A 178 10.58 -32.77 4.54
CA ASP A 178 9.27 -32.28 4.96
C ASP A 178 9.33 -30.79 5.29
N ILE A 179 8.35 -30.02 4.79
CA ILE A 179 8.23 -28.57 5.03
C ILE A 179 6.90 -28.30 5.75
N GLY A 180 6.98 -27.79 6.97
CA GLY A 180 5.81 -27.36 7.73
C GLY A 180 5.24 -26.04 7.21
N VAL A 181 3.95 -26.00 6.90
CA VAL A 181 3.22 -24.80 6.46
C VAL A 181 2.20 -24.42 7.54
N PHE A 182 2.42 -23.29 8.21
CA PHE A 182 1.56 -22.78 9.28
C PHE A 182 0.72 -21.62 8.76
N GLU A 183 -0.50 -21.94 8.33
CA GLU A 183 -1.41 -21.03 7.65
C GLU A 183 -2.77 -21.02 8.36
N LYS A 184 -3.62 -20.04 7.99
CA LYS A 184 -5.03 -20.07 8.41
C LYS A 184 -5.76 -21.12 7.57
N GLY A 185 -5.85 -22.35 8.08
CA GLY A 185 -6.44 -23.51 7.39
C GLY A 185 -5.39 -24.37 6.69
N HIS A 186 -5.85 -25.23 5.78
CA HIS A 186 -5.07 -26.34 5.22
C HIS A 186 -4.91 -26.24 3.71
N CYS A 187 -3.77 -26.71 3.22
CA CYS A 187 -3.54 -26.94 1.80
C CYS A 187 -4.55 -27.97 1.26
N SER A 188 -4.93 -27.84 0.00
CA SER A 188 -5.74 -28.84 -0.68
C SER A 188 -4.95 -30.12 -0.97
N ASN A 189 -5.14 -31.18 -0.18
CA ASN A 189 -4.55 -32.51 -0.42
C ASN A 189 -5.11 -33.26 -1.64
N THR A 190 -6.14 -32.71 -2.29
CA THR A 190 -6.79 -33.27 -3.48
C THR A 190 -6.56 -32.41 -4.73
N HIS A 191 -5.77 -31.33 -4.63
CA HIS A 191 -5.38 -30.59 -5.83
C HIS A 191 -4.44 -31.48 -6.66
N PRO A 192 -4.59 -31.58 -8.00
CA PRO A 192 -3.77 -32.49 -8.82
C PRO A 192 -2.27 -32.30 -8.63
N ASP A 193 -1.82 -31.05 -8.46
CA ASP A 193 -0.40 -30.77 -8.22
C ASP A 193 0.09 -31.11 -6.79
N LEU A 194 -0.81 -31.37 -5.84
CA LEU A 194 -0.50 -31.60 -4.42
C LEU A 194 -0.96 -32.97 -3.91
N ALA A 195 -1.68 -33.74 -4.74
CA ALA A 195 -2.19 -35.05 -4.36
C ALA A 195 -1.05 -35.99 -3.99
N GLY A 196 -1.13 -36.59 -2.79
CA GLY A 196 -0.08 -37.43 -2.24
C GLY A 196 1.15 -36.69 -1.68
N ARG A 197 1.11 -35.35 -1.61
CA ARG A 197 2.24 -34.51 -1.14
C ARG A 197 1.90 -33.65 0.09
N VAL A 198 0.67 -33.75 0.60
CA VAL A 198 0.20 -32.95 1.75
C VAL A 198 -0.21 -33.88 2.88
N THR A 199 0.48 -33.73 4.01
CA THR A 199 0.14 -34.40 5.27
C THR A 199 -0.38 -33.35 6.25
N LYS A 200 -1.44 -33.68 7.00
CA LYS A 200 -1.97 -32.81 8.05
C LYS A 200 -1.25 -33.09 9.36
N GLY A 201 -0.69 -32.03 9.95
CA GLY A 201 0.11 -32.09 11.17
C GLY A 201 -0.66 -31.80 12.46
N ASP A 202 -1.86 -31.22 12.38
CA ASP A 202 -2.69 -30.87 13.54
C ASP A 202 -3.91 -31.80 13.73
N ALA A 203 -4.69 -31.55 14.77
CA ALA A 203 -5.90 -32.31 15.12
C ALA A 203 -7.23 -31.68 14.65
N ASP A 204 -7.21 -30.50 14.03
CA ASP A 204 -8.44 -29.77 13.67
C ASP A 204 -9.21 -30.43 12.51
N PRO A 205 -10.48 -30.11 12.24
CA PRO A 205 -11.11 -30.55 11.00
C PRO A 205 -10.36 -30.01 9.76
N TRP A 206 -10.35 -30.77 8.67
CA TRP A 206 -9.68 -30.33 7.45
C TRP A 206 -10.41 -29.14 6.80
N ASP A 207 -9.85 -27.94 6.96
CA ASP A 207 -10.36 -26.68 6.41
C ASP A 207 -9.54 -26.26 5.18
N ARG A 208 -9.95 -26.68 3.98
CA ARG A 208 -9.26 -26.35 2.72
C ARG A 208 -9.43 -24.88 2.39
N ARG A 209 -8.31 -24.15 2.20
CA ARG A 209 -8.36 -22.74 1.77
C ARG A 209 -7.44 -22.43 0.60
N GLN A 210 -7.76 -21.36 -0.13
CA GLN A 210 -7.01 -20.93 -1.31
C GLN A 210 -5.58 -20.50 -0.95
N HIS A 211 -5.40 -19.67 0.08
CA HIS A 211 -4.08 -19.16 0.47
C HIS A 211 -3.10 -20.29 0.84
N PRO A 212 -3.40 -21.21 1.77
CA PRO A 212 -2.50 -22.35 2.04
C PRO A 212 -2.32 -23.26 0.83
N THR A 213 -3.34 -23.46 -0.02
CA THR A 213 -3.18 -24.26 -1.25
C THR A 213 -2.17 -23.61 -2.22
N MET A 214 -2.20 -22.29 -2.36
CA MET A 214 -1.23 -21.54 -3.16
C MET A 214 0.18 -21.63 -2.55
N THR A 215 0.31 -21.43 -1.23
CA THR A 215 1.58 -21.57 -0.50
C THR A 215 2.17 -22.98 -0.68
N GLY A 216 1.37 -24.02 -0.45
CA GLY A 216 1.78 -25.42 -0.64
C GLY A 216 2.14 -25.73 -2.10
N GLY A 217 1.42 -25.16 -3.06
CA GLY A 217 1.71 -25.28 -4.50
C GLY A 217 3.07 -24.70 -4.88
N MET A 218 3.42 -23.53 -4.35
CA MET A 218 4.74 -22.91 -4.58
C MET A 218 5.89 -23.74 -3.98
N ILE A 219 5.63 -24.42 -2.86
CA ILE A 219 6.63 -25.22 -2.14
C ILE A 219 6.83 -26.59 -2.81
N ALA A 220 5.75 -27.36 -2.96
CA ALA A 220 5.81 -28.80 -3.26
C ALA A 220 4.88 -29.24 -4.41
N GLY A 221 4.27 -28.30 -5.14
CA GLY A 221 3.44 -28.62 -6.30
C GLY A 221 4.22 -29.38 -7.37
N ASN A 222 3.67 -30.47 -7.90
CA ASN A 222 4.36 -31.26 -8.94
C ASN A 222 4.34 -30.59 -10.33
N GLY A 223 3.52 -29.54 -10.51
CA GLY A 223 3.39 -28.77 -11.74
C GLY A 223 2.68 -29.49 -12.89
N SER A 224 2.05 -30.64 -12.66
CA SER A 224 1.36 -31.46 -13.65
C SER A 224 0.30 -30.69 -14.45
N GLN A 225 -0.31 -29.68 -13.83
CA GLN A 225 -1.34 -28.84 -14.45
C GLN A 225 -0.77 -27.66 -15.26
N SER A 226 0.55 -27.43 -15.28
CA SER A 226 1.15 -26.25 -15.92
C SER A 226 0.74 -26.08 -17.37
N THR A 227 0.80 -27.16 -18.17
CA THR A 227 0.41 -27.13 -19.59
C THR A 227 -1.06 -26.83 -19.79
N ALA A 228 -1.94 -27.36 -18.93
CA ALA A 228 -3.38 -27.11 -19.00
C ALA A 228 -3.74 -25.64 -18.72
N HIS A 229 -2.83 -24.88 -18.11
CA HIS A 229 -3.00 -23.49 -17.73
C HIS A 229 -2.07 -22.54 -18.51
N GLY A 230 -1.52 -22.99 -19.64
CA GLY A 230 -0.77 -22.15 -20.59
C GLY A 230 0.74 -22.06 -20.33
N GLY A 231 1.27 -22.84 -19.40
CA GLY A 231 2.71 -23.00 -19.19
C GLY A 231 3.33 -24.14 -20.01
N ALA A 232 4.64 -24.33 -19.86
CA ALA A 232 5.36 -25.51 -20.31
C ALA A 232 5.22 -26.67 -19.31
N ALA A 233 5.63 -27.87 -19.72
CA ALA A 233 5.57 -29.07 -18.89
C ALA A 233 6.25 -28.86 -17.53
N ASN A 234 5.51 -29.03 -16.44
CA ASN A 234 5.96 -28.84 -15.06
C ASN A 234 6.60 -27.46 -14.80
N GLN A 235 6.24 -26.42 -15.57
CA GLN A 235 6.78 -25.07 -15.42
C GLN A 235 6.54 -24.53 -14.01
N TRP A 236 5.35 -24.69 -13.45
CA TRP A 236 4.99 -24.14 -12.14
C TRP A 236 5.08 -25.17 -11.01
N ARG A 237 6.03 -26.10 -11.11
CA ARG A 237 6.35 -26.99 -9.99
C ARG A 237 7.15 -26.26 -8.91
N GLY A 238 6.89 -26.64 -7.66
CA GLY A 238 7.80 -26.45 -6.52
C GLY A 238 8.94 -27.47 -6.55
N ASN A 239 9.71 -27.55 -5.46
CA ASN A 239 10.83 -28.49 -5.37
C ASN A 239 10.38 -29.87 -4.91
#